data_AF-A0A257MKX7-F1
#
_entry.id   AF-A0A257MKX7-F1
#
_cell.length_a   1.000
_cell.length_b   1.000
_cell.length_c   1.000
_cell.angle_alpha   90.00
_cell.angle_beta   90.00
_cell.angle_gamma   90.00
#
_symmetry.space_group_name_H-M   'P 1'
#
loop_
_entity.id
_entity.type
_entity.pdbx_description
1 polymer ?
#
loop_
_entity_poly.entity_id
_entity_poly.type
_entity_poly.pdbx_seq_one_letter_code
_entity_poly.pdbx_strand_id
1 'polypeptide(L)'
;MEGKIVYFEEGGAQNTQATLDLVRERLDRKDIKKIVLASTTGDTARRAMEMFRDQDVNLVVVPHQFDFHRDSNAFPEELAEELRRSGHQVHFGTMLFYTDEF
;
A
#
# COMPACT_ATOMS: atom_id res chain seq x y z
N MET A 1 -1.65 3.15 28.64
CA MET A 1 -0.93 3.34 27.38
C MET A 1 -1.61 4.45 26.62
N GLU A 2 -0.85 5.40 26.09
CA GLU A 2 -1.35 6.53 25.29
C GLU A 2 -0.95 6.32 23.81
N GLY A 3 -1.75 6.86 22.89
CA GLY A 3 -1.51 6.73 21.45
C GLY A 3 -2.05 7.92 20.68
N LYS A 4 -1.33 8.30 19.62
CA LYS A 4 -1.76 9.35 18.69
C LYS A 4 -2.71 8.75 17.64
N ILE A 5 -3.80 9.46 17.40
CA ILE A 5 -4.74 9.25 16.29
C ILE A 5 -4.93 10.57 15.55
N VAL A 6 -5.08 10.51 14.22
CA VAL A 6 -5.31 11.66 13.36
C VAL A 6 -6.57 11.37 12.54
N TYR A 7 -7.47 12.36 12.48
CA TYR A 7 -8.66 12.33 11.66
C TYR A 7 -8.49 13.34 10.52
N PHE A 8 -8.74 12.91 9.29
CA PHE A 8 -8.84 13.80 8.14
C PHE A 8 -10.31 14.19 7.96
N GLU A 9 -10.57 15.45 7.60
CA GLU A 9 -11.93 15.94 7.38
C GLU A 9 -12.60 15.26 6.17
N GLU A 10 -11.82 15.03 5.12
CA GLU A 10 -12.26 14.37 3.89
C GLU A 10 -11.35 13.19 3.56
N GLY A 11 -11.91 12.17 2.92
CA GLY A 11 -11.15 11.08 2.31
C GLY A 11 -10.51 11.50 0.99
N GLY A 12 -9.54 10.71 0.51
CA GLY A 12 -8.97 10.85 -0.84
C GLY A 12 -7.45 10.81 -0.91
N ALA A 13 -6.95 10.86 -2.14
CA ALA A 13 -5.53 10.71 -2.46
C ALA A 13 -4.64 11.80 -1.83
N GLN A 14 -5.20 12.99 -1.54
CA GLN A 14 -4.52 14.10 -0.89
C GLN A 14 -3.94 13.73 0.48
N ASN A 15 -4.51 12.71 1.15
CA ASN A 15 -4.07 12.27 2.47
C ASN A 15 -2.97 11.20 2.42
N THR A 16 -2.59 10.69 1.23
CA THR A 16 -1.69 9.55 1.10
C THR A 16 -0.34 9.82 1.75
N GLN A 17 0.28 10.97 1.45
CA GLN A 17 1.59 11.31 2.00
C GLN A 17 1.55 11.45 3.52
N ALA A 18 0.58 12.22 4.04
CA ALA A 18 0.39 12.39 5.47
C ALA A 18 0.13 11.05 6.19
N THR A 19 -0.58 10.13 5.55
CA THR A 19 -0.81 8.77 6.08
C THR A 19 0.50 7.98 6.18
N LEU A 20 1.34 8.00 5.13
CA LEU A 20 2.63 7.32 5.15
C LEU A 20 3.59 7.92 6.20
N ASP A 21 3.54 9.24 6.43
CA ASP A 21 4.28 9.91 7.51
C ASP A 21 3.86 9.42 8.90
N LEU A 22 2.55 9.24 9.13
CA LEU A 22 2.04 8.66 10.38
C LEU A 22 2.42 7.19 10.54
N VAL A 23 2.50 6.43 9.45
CA VAL A 23 3.00 5.05 9.47
C VAL A 23 4.47 5.03 9.88
N ARG A 24 5.33 5.88 9.31
CA ARG A 24 6.73 6.00 9.71
C ARG A 24 6.88 6.34 11.20
N GLU A 25 6.15 7.34 11.70
CA GLU A 25 6.14 7.69 13.13
C GLU A 25 5.74 6.49 14.02
N ARG A 26 4.86 5.61 13.52
CA ARG A 26 4.43 4.41 14.23
C ARG A 26 5.48 3.30 14.23
N LEU A 27 6.21 3.13 13.13
CA LEU A 27 7.29 2.14 13.00
C LEU A 27 8.43 2.44 13.97
N ASP A 28 8.82 3.70 14.13
CA ASP A 28 9.91 4.08 15.05
C ASP A 28 9.60 3.75 16.52
N ARG A 29 8.32 3.57 16.86
CA ARG A 29 7.84 3.34 18.24
C ARG A 29 7.49 1.90 18.55
N LYS A 30 7.47 1.01 17.55
CA LYS A 30 6.99 -0.36 17.68
C LYS A 30 7.81 -1.32 16.83
N ASP A 31 7.98 -2.55 17.32
CA ASP A 31 8.61 -3.61 16.54
C ASP A 31 7.63 -4.14 15.48
N ILE A 32 7.51 -3.42 14.36
CA ILE A 32 6.68 -3.76 13.21
C ILE A 32 7.60 -4.02 12.02
N LYS A 33 7.46 -5.20 11.41
CA LYS A 33 8.31 -5.65 10.29
C LYS A 33 7.59 -5.72 8.94
N LYS A 34 6.28 -5.48 8.91
CA LYS A 34 5.46 -5.59 7.71
C LYS A 34 4.47 -4.45 7.60
N ILE A 35 4.36 -3.89 6.40
CA ILE A 35 3.33 -2.90 6.05
C ILE A 35 2.50 -3.51 4.94
N VAL A 36 1.21 -3.72 5.19
CA VAL A 36 0.26 -4.17 4.17
C VAL A 36 -0.45 -2.94 3.61
N LEU A 37 -0.44 -2.75 2.29
CA LEU A 37 -1.05 -1.58 1.66
C LEU A 37 -1.81 -1.95 0.38
N ALA A 38 -2.96 -1.32 0.19
CA ALA A 38 -3.69 -1.36 -1.07
C ALA A 38 -3.08 -0.38 -2.07
N SER A 39 -2.96 -0.77 -3.33
CA SER A 39 -2.54 0.14 -4.40
C SER A 39 -3.03 -0.33 -5.77
N THR A 40 -4.05 0.33 -6.32
CA THR A 40 -4.64 -0.07 -7.61
C THR A 40 -3.73 0.25 -8.80
N THR A 41 -3.22 1.47 -8.90
CA THR A 41 -2.37 1.95 -10.01
C THR A 41 -0.88 1.92 -9.70
N GLY A 42 -0.51 1.58 -8.46
CA GLY A 42 0.88 1.56 -8.00
C GLY A 42 1.40 2.86 -7.39
N ASP A 43 0.66 3.98 -7.45
CA ASP A 43 1.15 5.27 -6.91
C ASP A 43 1.52 5.17 -5.41
N THR A 44 0.61 4.64 -4.59
CA THR A 44 0.87 4.41 -3.15
C THR A 44 2.05 3.46 -2.92
N ALA A 45 2.18 2.41 -3.73
CA ALA A 45 3.27 1.44 -3.61
C ALA A 45 4.63 2.07 -3.92
N ARG A 46 4.74 2.90 -4.96
CA ARG A 46 5.97 3.63 -5.29
C ARG A 46 6.38 4.59 -4.17
N ARG A 47 5.42 5.36 -3.64
CA ARG A 47 5.66 6.29 -2.52
C ARG A 47 6.13 5.55 -1.27
N ALA A 48 5.48 4.43 -0.93
CA ALA A 48 5.87 3.62 0.21
C ALA A 48 7.26 3.01 0.02
N MET A 49 7.56 2.43 -1.14
CA MET A 49 8.86 1.83 -1.44
C MET A 49 9.99 2.86 -1.34
N GLU A 50 9.80 4.08 -1.85
CA GLU A 50 10.78 5.16 -1.69
C GLU A 50 10.95 5.55 -0.21
N MET A 51 9.84 5.79 0.48
CA MET A 51 9.84 6.30 1.85
C MET A 51 10.41 5.32 2.89
N PHE A 52 10.24 4.02 2.65
CA PHE A 52 10.66 2.96 3.55
C PHE A 52 11.91 2.21 3.06
N ARG A 53 12.58 2.68 2.01
CA ARG A 53 13.75 2.02 1.40
C ARG A 53 14.84 1.64 2.41
N ASP A 54 15.13 2.55 3.35
CA ASP A 54 16.21 2.38 4.34
C ASP A 54 15.71 1.81 5.67
N GLN A 55 14.45 1.36 5.74
CA GLN A 55 13.85 0.77 6.94
C GLN A 55 13.79 -0.76 6.81
N ASP A 56 14.00 -1.46 7.91
CA ASP A 56 13.86 -2.93 8.00
C ASP A 56 12.38 -3.35 8.07
N VAL A 57 11.64 -3.06 6.98
CA VAL A 57 10.23 -3.38 6.82
C VAL A 57 9.95 -4.00 5.45
N ASN A 58 9.08 -5.00 5.42
CA ASN A 58 8.62 -5.62 4.19
C ASN A 58 7.26 -5.04 3.78
N LEU A 59 7.20 -4.43 2.60
CA LEU A 59 5.94 -4.01 1.99
C LEU A 59 5.21 -5.21 1.38
N VAL A 60 3.96 -5.40 1.78
CA VAL A 60 3.03 -6.33 1.15
C VAL A 60 1.99 -5.51 0.40
N VAL A 61 2.22 -5.34 -0.89
CA VAL A 61 1.35 -4.56 -1.78
C VAL A 61 0.23 -5.47 -2.26
N VAL A 62 -1.01 -5.01 -2.10
CA VAL A 62 -2.22 -5.68 -2.57
C VAL A 62 -2.84 -4.82 -3.67
N PRO A 63 -2.61 -5.16 -4.95
CA PRO A 63 -3.28 -4.51 -6.06
C PRO A 63 -4.77 -4.87 -6.15
N HIS A 64 -5.48 -4.17 -7.03
CA HIS A 64 -6.82 -4.59 -7.41
C HIS A 64 -6.79 -5.96 -8.08
N GLN A 65 -7.84 -6.75 -7.89
CA GLN A 65 -7.97 -8.04 -8.58
C GLN A 65 -7.98 -7.85 -10.10
N PHE A 66 -7.60 -8.88 -10.84
CA PHE A 66 -7.87 -8.93 -12.26
C PHE A 66 -9.39 -8.95 -12.46
N ASP A 67 -9.91 -8.05 -13.28
CA ASP A 67 -11.32 -7.97 -13.62
C ASP A 67 -11.58 -8.62 -15.00
N PHE A 68 -12.84 -8.93 -15.29
CA PHE A 68 -13.27 -9.33 -16.64
C PHE A 68 -13.52 -8.13 -17.56
N HIS A 69 -13.36 -6.90 -17.02
CA HIS A 69 -13.75 -5.65 -17.68
C HIS A 69 -12.56 -4.91 -18.29
N ARG A 70 -11.32 -5.31 -17.99
CA ARG A 70 -10.09 -4.78 -18.58
C ARG A 70 -9.23 -5.93 -19.10
N ASP A 71 -8.56 -5.68 -20.21
CA ASP A 71 -7.62 -6.65 -20.80
C ASP A 71 -6.37 -6.86 -19.94
N SER A 72 -6.05 -5.88 -19.07
CA SER A 72 -4.88 -5.90 -18.20
C SER A 72 -5.15 -5.24 -16.84
N ASN A 73 -4.42 -5.68 -15.81
CA ASN A 73 -4.50 -5.07 -14.48
C ASN A 73 -4.01 -3.61 -14.53
N ALA A 74 -4.63 -2.73 -13.72
CA ALA A 74 -4.20 -1.33 -13.60
C ALA A 74 -2.83 -1.17 -12.93
N PHE A 75 -2.39 -2.20 -12.19
CA PHE A 75 -1.09 -2.22 -11.54
C PHE A 75 -0.01 -2.63 -12.55
N PRO A 76 1.04 -1.81 -12.77
CA PRO A 76 2.07 -2.12 -13.75
C PRO A 76 2.87 -3.37 -13.37
N GLU A 77 3.02 -4.31 -14.31
CA GLU A 77 3.80 -5.54 -14.10
C GLU A 77 5.27 -5.22 -13.76
N GLU A 78 5.87 -4.25 -14.45
CA GLU A 78 7.24 -3.78 -14.20
C GLU A 78 7.43 -3.31 -12.75
N LEU A 79 6.43 -2.61 -12.18
CA LEU A 79 6.46 -2.20 -10.78
C LEU A 79 6.36 -3.40 -9.84
N ALA A 80 5.56 -4.41 -10.19
CA ALA A 80 5.46 -5.62 -9.38
C ALA A 80 6.79 -6.37 -9.34
N GLU A 81 7.50 -6.43 -10.46
CA GLU A 81 8.85 -7.00 -10.51
C GLU A 81 9.86 -6.15 -9.72
N GLU A 82 9.83 -4.82 -9.86
CA GLU A 82 10.68 -3.89 -9.12
C GLU A 82 10.53 -4.06 -7.59
N LEU A 83 9.28 -4.13 -7.10
CA LEU A 83 8.98 -4.37 -5.69
C LEU A 83 9.54 -5.72 -5.21
N ARG A 84 9.34 -6.79 -5.99
CA ARG A 84 9.86 -8.12 -5.65
C ARG A 84 11.39 -8.16 -5.64
N ARG A 85 12.04 -7.52 -6.61
CA ARG A 85 13.52 -7.39 -6.65
C ARG A 85 14.05 -6.63 -5.44
N SER A 86 13.27 -5.67 -4.93
CA SER A 86 13.60 -4.89 -3.73
C SER A 86 13.29 -5.63 -2.42
N GLY A 87 12.90 -6.91 -2.47
CA GLY A 87 12.61 -7.73 -1.29
C GLY A 87 11.19 -7.58 -0.73
N HIS A 88 10.32 -6.85 -1.43
CA HIS A 88 8.91 -6.67 -1.08
C HIS A 88 8.03 -7.75 -1.72
N GLN A 89 6.76 -7.80 -1.31
CA GLN A 89 5.76 -8.73 -1.84
C GLN A 89 4.65 -7.99 -2.58
N VAL A 90 4.19 -8.59 -3.69
CA VAL A 90 2.99 -8.15 -4.41
C VAL A 90 2.05 -9.34 -4.51
N HIS A 91 0.88 -9.20 -3.87
CA HIS A 91 -0.13 -10.24 -3.79
C HIS A 91 -1.35 -9.86 -4.62
N PHE A 92 -1.53 -10.56 -5.75
CA PHE A 92 -2.74 -10.52 -6.53
C PHE A 92 -3.69 -11.63 -6.05
N GLY A 93 -4.93 -11.27 -5.76
CA GLY A 93 -5.95 -12.20 -5.32
C GLY A 93 -7.35 -11.67 -5.60
N THR A 94 -8.35 -12.52 -5.49
CA THR A 94 -9.77 -12.13 -5.61
C THR A 94 -10.16 -11.22 -4.44
N MET A 95 -10.86 -10.12 -4.73
CA MET A 95 -11.37 -9.25 -3.66
C MET A 95 -12.54 -9.93 -2.97
N LEU A 96 -12.29 -10.44 -1.76
CA LEU A 96 -13.27 -11.21 -0.96
C LEU A 96 -14.50 -10.40 -0.53
N PHE A 97 -14.35 -9.07 -0.45
CA PHE A 97 -15.41 -8.15 -0.03
C PHE A 97 -15.87 -7.27 -1.19
N TYR A 98 -15.74 -7.73 -2.43
CA TYR A 98 -16.25 -7.01 -3.58
C TYR A 98 -17.77 -6.84 -3.47
N THR A 99 -18.24 -5.60 -3.52
CA THR A 99 -19.65 -5.24 -3.57
C THR A 99 -19.88 -4.51 -4.88
N ASP A 100 -20.74 -5.06 -5.74
CA ASP A 100 -21.11 -4.49 -7.06
C ASP A 100 -21.88 -3.16 -6.97
N GLU A 101 -22.13 -2.64 -5.76
CA GLU A 101 -22.98 -1.47 -5.53
C GLU A 101 -22.25 -0.36 -4.76
N PHE A 102 -21.73 0.62 -5.50
CA PHE A 102 -21.49 2.01 -5.06
C PHE A 102 -21.79 2.96 -6.21
#